data_AF-A0A067CZH6-F1
#
_entry.id   AF-A0A067CZH6-F1
#
_cell.length_a   1.000
_cell.length_b   1.000
_cell.length_c   1.000
_cell.angle_alpha   90.00
_cell.angle_beta   90.00
_cell.angle_gamma   90.00
#
_symmetry.space_group_name_H-M   'P 1'
#
loop_
_entity.id
_entity.type
_entity.pdbx_description
1 polymer ?
#
loop_
_entity_poly.entity_id
_entity_poly.type
_entity_poly.pdbx_seq_one_letter_code
_entity_poly.pdbx_strand_id
1 'polypeptide(L)'
;MPLPNDEIIRRVAKQVLALFPSSQGLEVIWSSVVKIGQSLYHEGPGKDPFRPDQKTQVKNLFLAGSYTKQDYIDIMEGASLSGRQASAYICNAREELVALRKQLAAFESQEQMEVPTTTNDDLSLV
;
A
#
# COMPACT_ATOMS: atom_id res chain seq x y z
N MET A 1 -12.09 -14.38 6.98
CA MET A 1 -12.33 -14.15 8.43
C MET A 1 -13.61 -14.90 8.83
N PRO A 2 -13.53 -15.99 9.60
CA PRO A 2 -14.60 -16.99 9.63
C PRO A 2 -15.80 -16.66 10.52
N LEU A 3 -15.68 -15.77 11.51
CA LEU A 3 -16.79 -15.50 12.43
C LEU A 3 -17.88 -14.61 11.80
N PRO A 4 -19.18 -14.96 11.91
CA PRO A 4 -20.29 -14.08 11.58
C PRO A 4 -20.27 -12.79 12.42
N ASN A 5 -20.81 -11.70 11.89
CA ASN A 5 -20.81 -10.40 12.58
C ASN A 5 -21.59 -10.47 13.90
N ASP A 6 -22.76 -11.10 13.92
CA ASP A 6 -23.60 -11.22 15.11
C ASP A 6 -22.90 -11.98 16.24
N GLU A 7 -22.10 -12.99 15.90
CA GLU A 7 -21.32 -13.73 16.89
C GLU A 7 -20.17 -12.88 17.47
N ILE A 8 -19.56 -12.02 16.66
CA ILE A 8 -18.57 -11.05 17.14
C ILE A 8 -19.23 -10.06 18.09
N ILE A 9 -20.37 -9.48 17.69
CA ILE A 9 -21.13 -8.52 18.49
C ILE A 9 -21.53 -9.14 19.83
N ARG A 10 -22.07 -10.36 19.81
CA ARG A 10 -22.47 -11.11 21.02
C ARG A 10 -21.30 -11.34 21.98
N ARG A 11 -20.12 -11.72 21.46
CA ARG A 11 -18.91 -11.93 22.27
C ARG A 11 -18.40 -10.64 22.90
N VAL A 12 -18.35 -9.56 22.12
CA VAL A 12 -17.90 -8.24 22.59
C VAL A 12 -18.87 -7.70 23.65
N ALA A 13 -20.19 -7.78 23.41
CA ALA A 13 -21.21 -7.35 24.38
C ALA A 13 -21.07 -8.10 25.73
N LYS A 14 -20.84 -9.42 25.69
CA LYS A 14 -20.57 -10.20 26.89
C LYS A 14 -19.31 -9.73 27.64
N GLN A 15 -18.25 -9.37 26.93
CA GLN A 15 -17.02 -8.84 27.54
C GLN A 15 -17.24 -7.46 28.16
N VAL A 16 -18.00 -6.57 27.51
CA VAL A 16 -18.35 -5.25 28.06
C VAL A 16 -19.10 -5.40 29.39
N LEU A 17 -20.10 -6.28 29.47
CA LEU A 17 -20.86 -6.54 30.70
C LEU A 17 -19.98 -7.09 31.84
N ALA A 18 -18.94 -7.86 31.51
CA ALA A 18 -18.00 -8.42 32.48
C ALA A 18 -16.98 -7.38 32.97
N LEU A 19 -16.48 -6.51 32.08
CA LEU A 19 -15.48 -5.50 32.40
C LEU A 19 -16.08 -4.25 33.06
N PHE A 20 -17.34 -3.92 32.74
CA PHE A 20 -18.01 -2.72 33.20
C PHE A 20 -19.33 -3.07 33.89
N PRO A 21 -19.34 -3.32 35.21
CA PRO A 21 -20.56 -3.64 35.95
C PRO A 21 -21.67 -2.57 35.85
N SER A 22 -21.31 -1.31 35.60
CA SER A 22 -22.26 -0.23 35.34
C SER A 22 -23.08 -0.39 34.06
N SER A 23 -22.65 -1.27 33.15
CA SER A 23 -23.38 -1.58 31.91
C SER A 23 -24.46 -2.66 32.08
N GLN A 24 -24.62 -3.23 33.28
CA GLN A 24 -25.66 -4.21 33.56
C GLN A 24 -27.06 -3.60 33.34
N GLY A 25 -27.89 -4.32 32.60
CA GLY A 25 -29.23 -3.87 32.22
C GLY A 25 -29.28 -2.90 31.03
N LEU A 26 -28.14 -2.59 30.40
CA LEU A 26 -28.10 -1.82 29.15
C LEU A 26 -28.17 -2.72 27.92
N GLU A 27 -28.77 -2.21 26.85
CA GLU A 27 -28.90 -2.89 25.57
C GLU A 27 -28.03 -2.25 24.49
N VAL A 28 -27.51 -3.06 23.57
CA VAL A 28 -26.77 -2.57 22.40
C VAL A 28 -27.75 -2.03 21.38
N ILE A 29 -27.85 -0.70 21.26
CA ILE A 29 -28.76 -0.02 20.31
C ILE A 29 -28.25 -0.04 18.87
N TRP A 30 -26.93 -0.16 18.67
CA TRP A 30 -26.30 -0.14 17.36
C TRP A 30 -24.92 -0.79 17.42
N SER A 31 -24.51 -1.45 16.33
CA SER A 31 -23.16 -2.00 16.19
C SER A 31 -22.71 -2.00 14.73
N SER A 32 -21.39 -1.94 14.53
CA SER A 32 -20.76 -2.11 13.23
C SER A 32 -19.48 -2.93 13.38
N VAL A 33 -19.27 -3.86 12.47
CA VAL A 33 -18.10 -4.75 12.47
C VAL A 33 -17.32 -4.52 11.18
N VAL A 34 -16.12 -3.96 11.33
CA VAL A 34 -15.18 -3.78 10.22
C VAL A 34 -14.11 -4.86 10.31
N LYS A 35 -13.93 -5.61 9.22
CA LYS A 35 -13.01 -6.75 9.14
C LYS A 35 -11.85 -6.42 8.21
N ILE A 36 -10.67 -6.18 8.77
CA ILE A 36 -9.46 -5.89 8.01
C ILE A 36 -8.48 -7.05 8.20
N GLY A 37 -8.47 -8.00 7.25
CA GLY A 37 -7.70 -9.24 7.39
C GLY A 37 -6.18 -9.06 7.31
N GLN A 38 -5.71 -8.03 6.61
CA GLN A 38 -4.30 -7.70 6.42
C GLN A 38 -4.07 -6.24 6.79
N SER A 39 -4.42 -5.87 8.02
CA SER A 39 -4.40 -4.47 8.46
C SER A 39 -2.99 -3.91 8.62
N LEU A 40 -2.06 -4.74 9.08
CA LEU A 40 -0.69 -4.35 9.39
C LEU A 40 0.25 -5.45 8.90
N TYR A 41 1.47 -5.04 8.59
CA TYR A 41 2.62 -5.91 8.50
C TYR A 41 2.80 -6.66 9.82
N HIS A 42 2.96 -7.97 9.72
CA HIS A 42 3.17 -8.80 10.89
C HIS A 42 4.63 -8.76 11.32
N GLU A 43 4.91 -7.94 12.33
CA GLU A 43 6.21 -7.92 12.99
C GLU A 43 6.39 -9.15 13.88
N GLY A 44 7.44 -9.91 13.59
CA GLY A 44 7.83 -11.09 14.34
C GLY A 44 9.35 -11.25 14.32
N PRO A 45 9.91 -12.12 15.18
CA PRO A 45 11.34 -12.37 15.20
C PRO A 45 11.89 -12.74 13.81
N GLY A 46 12.98 -12.09 13.39
CA GLY A 46 13.64 -12.34 12.11
C GLY A 46 12.95 -11.73 10.88
N LYS A 47 11.93 -10.89 11.06
CA LYS A 47 11.19 -10.24 9.95
C LYS A 47 11.85 -8.96 9.43
N ASP A 48 12.63 -8.27 10.26
CA ASP A 48 13.24 -6.98 9.94
C ASP A 48 14.10 -6.98 8.65
N PRO A 49 14.93 -8.00 8.35
CA PRO A 49 15.70 -8.04 7.10
C PRO A 49 14.86 -8.06 5.82
N PHE A 50 13.58 -8.42 5.91
CA PHE A 50 12.66 -8.47 4.77
C PHE A 50 11.90 -7.16 4.56
N ARG A 51 12.10 -6.15 5.41
CA ARG A 51 11.52 -4.83 5.21
C ARG A 51 12.31 -4.12 4.10
N PRO A 52 11.67 -3.77 2.96
CA PRO A 52 12.38 -3.12 1.87
C PRO A 52 12.78 -1.70 2.26
N ASP A 53 13.93 -1.24 1.75
CA ASP A 53 14.31 0.17 1.82
C ASP A 53 13.35 1.02 0.96
N GLN A 54 13.19 2.30 1.30
CA GLN A 54 12.42 3.26 0.52
C GLN A 54 13.02 3.46 -0.88
N LYS A 55 14.35 3.37 -1.02
CA LYS A 55 15.01 3.36 -2.33
C LYS A 55 15.17 1.92 -2.81
N THR A 56 14.49 1.57 -3.90
CA THR A 56 14.62 0.24 -4.50
C THR A 56 15.80 0.17 -5.48
N GLN A 57 16.16 -1.05 -5.90
CA GLN A 57 17.15 -1.26 -6.97
C GLN A 57 16.62 -0.87 -8.35
N VAL A 58 15.29 -0.76 -8.51
CA VAL A 58 14.66 -0.36 -9.77
C VAL A 58 14.68 1.17 -9.84
N LYS A 59 15.33 1.71 -10.89
CA LYS A 59 15.40 3.16 -11.10
C LYS A 59 14.00 3.76 -11.21
N ASN A 60 13.80 4.93 -10.61
CA ASN A 60 12.51 5.62 -10.56
C ASN A 60 11.38 4.84 -9.84
N LEU A 61 11.71 3.83 -9.01
CA LEU A 61 10.77 3.15 -8.14
C LEU A 61 11.17 3.33 -6.67
N PHE A 62 10.28 3.97 -5.91
CA PHE A 62 10.44 4.24 -4.48
C PHE A 62 9.24 3.69 -3.71
N LEU A 63 9.46 3.25 -2.48
CA LEU A 63 8.43 2.68 -1.62
C LEU A 63 8.21 3.56 -0.38
N ALA A 64 6.96 3.66 0.04
CA ALA A 64 6.57 4.29 1.30
C ALA A 64 5.44 3.47 1.93
N GLY A 65 5.38 3.50 3.25
CA GLY A 65 4.48 2.71 4.06
C GLY A 65 5.22 2.18 5.29
N SER A 66 4.50 1.99 6.38
CA SER A 66 5.06 1.54 7.66
C SER A 66 5.77 0.18 7.59
N TYR A 67 5.43 -0.66 6.59
CA TYR A 67 6.09 -1.93 6.29
C TYR A 67 7.52 -1.79 5.72
N THR A 68 7.91 -0.62 5.20
CA THR A 68 9.28 -0.38 4.70
C THR A 68 10.26 -0.24 5.87
N LYS A 69 11.56 -0.24 5.59
CA LYS A 69 12.63 -0.24 6.59
C LYS A 69 12.73 1.11 7.31
N GLN A 70 12.48 1.12 8.61
CA GLN A 70 12.56 2.29 9.48
C GLN A 70 12.54 1.84 10.96
N ASP A 71 12.96 2.71 11.88
CA ASP A 71 13.23 2.31 13.29
C ASP A 71 11.98 2.11 14.17
N TYR A 72 10.81 2.54 13.70
CA TYR A 72 9.52 2.26 14.33
C TYR A 72 8.91 0.96 13.82
N ILE A 73 7.99 0.45 14.64
CA ILE A 73 7.08 -0.63 14.28
C ILE A 73 6.03 -0.15 13.26
N ASP A 74 5.18 -1.06 12.79
CA ASP A 74 4.05 -0.75 11.90
C ASP A 74 2.95 0.07 12.61
N ILE A 75 3.16 1.39 12.63
CA ILE A 75 2.27 2.41 13.18
C ILE A 75 2.23 3.65 12.28
N MET A 76 1.34 4.59 12.62
CA MET A 76 1.17 5.86 11.90
C MET A 76 2.46 6.69 11.82
N GLU A 77 3.28 6.68 12.87
CA GLU A 77 4.58 7.37 12.88
C GLU A 77 5.55 6.73 11.88
N GLY A 78 5.63 5.40 11.86
CA GLY A 78 6.45 4.66 10.89
C GLY A 78 6.02 4.93 9.45
N ALA A 79 4.71 4.99 9.20
CA ALA A 79 4.18 5.37 7.89
C ALA A 79 4.58 6.81 7.52
N SER A 80 4.47 7.75 8.44
CA SER A 80 4.85 9.16 8.20
C SER A 80 6.35 9.32 7.96
N LEU A 81 7.18 8.65 8.76
CA LEU A 81 8.64 8.65 8.62
C LEU A 81 9.08 8.03 7.28
N SER A 82 8.48 6.90 6.91
CA SER A 82 8.78 6.25 5.62
C SER A 82 8.50 7.18 4.44
N GLY A 83 7.42 7.95 4.49
CA GLY A 83 7.09 8.95 3.46
C GLY A 83 8.12 10.08 3.39
N ARG A 84 8.61 10.56 4.54
CA ARG A 84 9.69 11.55 4.59
C ARG A 84 10.99 11.01 3.99
N GLN A 85 11.37 9.77 4.32
CA GLN A 85 12.56 9.11 3.78
C GLN A 85 12.45 8.90 2.27
N ALA A 86 11.32 8.40 1.78
CA ALA A 86 11.06 8.23 0.34
C ALA A 86 11.16 9.56 -0.41
N SER A 87 10.56 10.63 0.13
CA SER A 87 10.66 11.98 -0.43
C SER A 87 12.11 12.48 -0.49
N ALA A 88 12.89 12.27 0.56
CA ALA A 88 14.31 12.62 0.56
C ALA A 88 15.10 11.88 -0.54
N TYR A 89 14.86 10.58 -0.71
CA TYR A 89 15.48 9.80 -1.79
C TYR A 89 15.08 10.29 -3.19
N ILE A 90 13.81 10.64 -3.40
CA ILE A 90 13.32 11.21 -4.67
C ILE A 90 14.02 12.54 -4.96
N CYS A 91 14.08 13.44 -3.98
CA CYS A 91 14.74 14.74 -4.11
C CYS A 91 16.22 14.59 -4.46
N ASN A 92 16.93 13.65 -3.82
CA ASN A 92 18.34 13.38 -4.08
C ASN A 92 18.57 12.73 -5.46
N ALA A 93 17.60 11.96 -5.97
CA ALA A 93 17.67 11.32 -7.28
C ALA A 93 17.31 12.25 -8.45
N ARG A 94 16.98 13.53 -8.20
CA ARG A 94 16.44 14.48 -9.20
C ARG A 94 17.16 14.45 -10.54
N GLU A 95 18.49 14.56 -10.55
CA GLU A 95 19.27 14.64 -11.78
C GLU A 95 19.20 13.34 -12.59
N GLU A 96 19.31 12.19 -11.91
CA GLU A 96 19.14 10.87 -12.52
C GLU A 96 17.73 10.72 -13.12
N LEU A 97 16.69 11.14 -12.39
CA LEU A 97 15.31 11.07 -12.86
C LEU A 97 15.04 11.95 -14.08
N VAL A 98 15.63 13.15 -14.12
CA VAL A 98 15.55 14.04 -15.28
C VAL A 98 16.25 13.40 -16.50
N ALA A 99 17.41 12.78 -16.30
CA ALA A 99 18.11 12.08 -17.37
C ALA A 99 17.30 10.88 -17.89
N LEU A 100 16.74 10.07 -16.99
CA LEU A 100 15.89 8.93 -17.34
C LEU A 100 14.69 9.36 -18.18
N ARG A 101 14.03 10.47 -17.78
CA ARG A 101 12.89 11.03 -18.51
C ARG A 101 13.26 11.45 -19.93
N LYS A 102 14.44 12.04 -20.13
CA LYS A 102 14.93 12.40 -21.47
C LYS A 102 15.18 11.17 -22.33
N GLN A 103 15.75 10.11 -21.75
CA GLN A 103 15.99 8.84 -22.44
C GLN A 103 14.67 8.18 -22.88
N LEU A 104 13.67 8.16 -22.00
CA LEU A 104 12.31 7.68 -22.31
C LEU A 104 11.69 8.44 -23.48
N ALA A 105 11.73 9.78 -23.46
CA ALA A 105 11.18 10.59 -24.55
C ALA A 105 11.90 10.37 -25.90
N ALA A 106 13.21 10.12 -25.86
CA ALA A 106 13.99 9.79 -27.06
C ALA A 106 13.61 8.40 -27.61
N PHE A 107 13.39 7.42 -26.72
CA PHE A 107 12.95 6.07 -27.09
C PHE A 107 11.55 6.08 -27.72
N GLU A 108 10.59 6.79 -27.13
CA GLU A 108 9.23 6.93 -27.68
C GLU A 108 9.22 7.57 -29.07
N SER A 109 10.10 8.56 -29.30
CA SER A 109 10.26 9.20 -30.61
C SER A 109 10.86 8.26 -31.67
N GLN A 110 11.67 7.29 -31.25
CA GLN A 110 12.28 6.29 -32.13
C GLN A 110 11.30 5.16 -32.47
N GLU A 111 10.51 4.67 -31.52
CA GLU A 111 9.45 3.68 -31.75
C GLU A 111 8.39 4.20 -32.73
N GLN A 112 8.00 5.47 -32.65
CA GLN A 112 7.08 6.07 -33.62
C GLN A 112 7.64 6.21 -35.03
N MET A 113 8.96 6.16 -35.22
CA MET A 113 9.60 6.12 -36.54
C MET A 113 9.71 4.70 -37.11
N GLU A 114 9.69 3.66 -36.28
CA GLU A 114 9.86 2.25 -36.69
C GLU A 114 8.54 1.53 -37.00
N VAL A 115 7.37 2.05 -36.60
CA VAL A 115 6.06 1.50 -37.03
C VAL A 115 5.79 1.91 -38.49
N PRO A 116 5.79 0.99 -39.48
CA PRO A 116 5.48 1.35 -40.84
C PRO A 116 3.97 1.63 -40.95
N THR A 117 3.62 2.85 -41.36
CA THR A 117 2.29 3.18 -41.88
C THR A 117 2.07 2.43 -43.20
N THR A 118 1.73 1.14 -43.19
CA THR A 118 1.07 0.44 -44.31
C THR A 118 0.54 -0.92 -43.86
N THR A 119 -0.63 -0.92 -43.24
CA THR A 119 -1.63 -1.96 -43.52
C THR A 119 -2.84 -1.24 -44.06
N ASN A 120 -2.94 -1.17 -45.39
CA ASN A 120 -4.20 -0.85 -46.06
C ASN A 120 -5.21 -1.89 -45.62
N ASP A 121 -6.22 -1.45 -44.87
CA ASP A 121 -7.36 -2.25 -44.46
C ASP A 121 -8.32 -2.35 -45.66
N ASP A 122 -7.93 -3.14 -46.67
CA ASP A 122 -8.80 -3.51 -47.80
C ASP A 122 -9.58 -4.78 -47.44
N LEU A 123 -10.66 -4.60 -46.69
CA LEU A 123 -11.78 -5.55 -46.68
C LEU A 123 -13.07 -4.77 -46.90
N SER A 124 -13.28 -4.43 -48.16
CA SER A 124 -14.60 -4.12 -48.70
C SER A 124 -15.40 -5.41 -48.93
N LEU A 125 -16.65 -5.40 -48.46
CA LEU A 125 -17.82 -6.18 -48.93
C LEU A 125 -17.61 -7.66 -49.31
N VAL A 126 -18.07 -8.58 -48.45
CA VAL A 126 -19.17 -9.55 -48.69
C VAL A 126 -19.88 -9.83 -47.36
#